data_AF-A0A943L9Q5-F1
#
_entry.id   AF-A0A943L9Q5-F1
#
_cell.length_a   1.000
_cell.length_b   1.000
_cell.length_c   1.000
_cell.angle_alpha   90.00
_cell.angle_beta   90.00
_cell.angle_gamma   90.00
#
_symmetry.space_group_name_H-M   'P 1'
#
loop_
_entity.id
_entity.type
_entity.pdbx_description
1 polymer ?
#
loop_
_entity_poly.entity_id
_entity_poly.type
_entity_poly.pdbx_seq_one_letter_code
_entity_poly.pdbx_strand_id
1 'polypeptide(L)'
;MKKIGYLLFAIIISLLMVSCAQSDKSRVSDELNLKLVKANQIMKYDDHGAMGDGTRFITFEFDSNDTLNQIKSDSNWKKFPLDKTTKTLMYGDEKTSSYVTDHNSRSLFPEISEGYYMLIDRQEDKSQNILKRSSLNFTLAVYDTKTNTLFFAEIDT
;
A
#
# COMPACT_ATOMS: atom_id res chain seq x y z
N MET A 1 -6.17 -51.60 -0.20
CA MET A 1 -4.91 -50.92 0.16
C MET A 1 -4.56 -49.78 -0.80
N LYS A 2 -4.48 -49.99 -2.12
CA LYS A 2 -4.13 -48.93 -3.10
C LYS A 2 -5.07 -47.69 -3.05
N LYS A 3 -6.39 -47.89 -2.94
CA LYS A 3 -7.40 -46.80 -2.87
C LYS A 3 -7.26 -45.92 -1.62
N ILE A 4 -6.87 -46.50 -0.48
CA ILE A 4 -6.64 -45.76 0.77
C ILE A 4 -5.32 -44.96 0.68
N GLY A 5 -4.31 -45.51 0.00
CA GLY A 5 -3.07 -44.80 -0.31
C GLY A 5 -3.29 -43.57 -1.20
N TYR A 6 -4.11 -43.68 -2.25
CA TYR A 6 -4.46 -42.53 -3.09
C TYR A 6 -5.26 -41.45 -2.33
N LEU A 7 -6.16 -41.85 -1.42
CA LEU A 7 -6.93 -40.91 -0.60
C LEU A 7 -6.03 -40.16 0.40
N LEU A 8 -5.11 -40.86 1.07
CA LEU A 8 -4.14 -40.26 1.99
C LEU A 8 -3.15 -39.34 1.26
N PHE A 9 -2.71 -39.71 0.05
CA PHE A 9 -1.84 -38.89 -0.77
C PHE A 9 -2.52 -37.60 -1.26
N ALA A 10 -3.81 -37.66 -1.64
CA ALA A 10 -4.58 -36.48 -2.01
C ALA A 10 -4.82 -35.52 -0.83
N ILE A 11 -5.06 -36.05 0.38
CA ILE A 11 -5.20 -35.24 1.60
C ILE A 11 -3.87 -34.52 1.93
N ILE A 12 -2.73 -35.21 1.82
CA ILE A 12 -1.41 -34.62 2.06
C ILE A 12 -1.09 -33.52 1.04
N ILE A 13 -1.42 -33.69 -0.24
CA ILE A 13 -1.23 -32.63 -1.26
C ILE A 13 -2.14 -31.43 -0.98
N SER A 14 -3.37 -31.64 -0.54
CA SER A 14 -4.28 -30.53 -0.18
C SER A 14 -3.82 -29.73 1.04
N LEU A 15 -3.05 -30.35 1.95
CA LEU A 15 -2.48 -29.71 3.15
C LEU A 15 -1.19 -28.93 2.85
N LEU A 16 -0.58 -29.08 1.67
CA LEU A 16 0.66 -28.37 1.28
C LEU A 16 0.42 -26.99 0.67
N MET A 17 -0.83 -26.60 0.41
CA MET A 17 -1.17 -25.25 -0.08
C MET A 17 -1.43 -24.28 1.09
N VAL A 18 -0.57 -24.32 2.12
CA VAL A 18 -0.52 -23.23 3.10
C VAL A 18 0.25 -22.10 2.44
N SER A 19 -0.47 -21.25 1.72
CA SER A 19 0.04 -19.93 1.36
C SER A 19 0.36 -19.21 2.68
N CYS A 20 1.65 -18.99 2.95
CA CYS A 20 2.05 -18.19 4.09
C CYS A 20 1.67 -16.74 3.78
N ALA A 21 0.46 -16.34 4.18
CA ALA A 21 0.02 -14.97 4.01
C ALA A 21 0.98 -14.03 4.75
N GLN A 22 1.66 -13.16 4.00
CA GLN A 22 2.48 -12.13 4.59
C GLN A 22 1.60 -11.19 5.41
N SER A 23 2.07 -10.78 6.59
CA SER A 23 1.34 -9.78 7.39
C SER A 23 1.39 -8.42 6.72
N ASP A 24 0.33 -7.62 6.88
CA ASP A 24 0.26 -6.24 6.39
C ASP A 24 1.48 -5.42 6.83
N LYS A 25 1.89 -5.57 8.08
CA LYS A 25 3.07 -4.91 8.64
C LYS A 25 4.37 -5.31 7.91
N SER A 26 4.58 -6.60 7.65
CA SER A 26 5.77 -7.06 6.91
C SER A 26 5.75 -6.54 5.48
N ARG A 27 4.58 -6.59 4.83
CA ARG A 27 4.42 -6.12 3.46
C ARG A 27 4.75 -4.65 3.30
N VAL A 28 4.16 -3.80 4.16
CA VAL A 28 4.44 -2.35 4.17
C VAL A 28 5.89 -2.06 4.58
N SER A 29 6.44 -2.82 5.53
CA SER A 29 7.85 -2.70 5.92
C SER A 29 8.78 -2.98 4.74
N ASP A 30 8.51 -4.03 3.98
CA ASP A 30 9.36 -4.46 2.86
C ASP A 30 9.24 -3.50 1.67
N GLU A 31 8.00 -3.16 1.28
CA GLU A 31 7.73 -2.25 0.16
C GLU A 31 8.32 -0.85 0.38
N LEU A 32 8.25 -0.35 1.61
CA LEU A 32 8.77 0.99 1.95
C LEU A 32 10.22 0.97 2.44
N ASN A 33 10.83 -0.21 2.58
CA ASN A 33 12.12 -0.40 3.24
C ASN A 33 12.21 0.31 4.62
N LEU A 34 11.14 0.18 5.43
CA LEU A 34 10.98 0.86 6.71
C LEU A 34 10.67 -0.12 7.85
N LYS A 35 11.40 0.00 8.97
CA LYS A 35 11.02 -0.74 10.18
C LYS A 35 9.86 -0.04 10.87
N LEU A 36 8.70 -0.70 10.89
CA LEU A 36 7.49 -0.24 11.57
C LEU A 36 7.53 -0.53 13.08
N VAL A 37 8.41 0.17 13.80
CA VAL A 37 8.64 -0.01 15.26
C VAL A 37 7.44 0.51 16.05
N LYS A 38 6.89 -0.30 16.96
CA LYS A 38 5.68 0.04 17.77
C LYS A 38 4.51 0.58 16.93
N ALA A 39 4.33 0.02 15.73
CA ALA A 39 3.23 0.33 14.85
C ALA A 39 1.97 -0.44 15.26
N ASN A 40 0.87 0.28 15.45
CA ASN A 40 -0.46 -0.24 15.71
C ASN A 40 -1.30 -0.10 14.44
N GLN A 41 -1.71 -1.21 13.83
CA GLN A 41 -2.59 -1.16 12.66
C GLN A 41 -4.00 -0.77 13.10
N ILE A 42 -4.50 0.35 12.58
CA ILE A 42 -5.82 0.89 12.96
C ILE A 42 -6.87 0.75 11.86
N MET A 43 -6.45 0.56 10.61
CA MET A 43 -7.35 0.40 9.48
C MET A 43 -6.73 -0.49 8.41
N LYS A 44 -7.60 -1.26 7.75
CA LYS A 44 -7.32 -1.96 6.50
C LYS A 44 -8.53 -1.85 5.58
N TYR A 45 -8.27 -1.52 4.32
CA TYR A 45 -9.15 -1.70 3.19
C TYR A 45 -8.39 -2.48 2.12
N ASP A 46 -9.03 -3.43 1.47
CA ASP A 46 -8.43 -4.26 0.45
C ASP A 46 -9.54 -4.86 -0.41
N ASP A 47 -9.65 -4.43 -1.68
CA ASP A 47 -10.64 -4.95 -2.63
C ASP A 47 -10.02 -5.73 -3.79
N HIS A 48 -8.75 -6.11 -3.66
CA HIS A 48 -8.08 -6.93 -4.67
C HIS A 48 -8.84 -8.23 -4.94
N GLY A 49 -9.18 -8.43 -6.22
CA GLY A 49 -9.87 -9.62 -6.70
C GLY A 49 -8.93 -10.75 -7.11
N ALA A 50 -9.48 -11.83 -7.68
CA ALA A 50 -8.71 -12.99 -8.15
C ALA A 50 -7.71 -12.66 -9.26
N MET A 51 -7.94 -11.56 -10.00
CA MET A 51 -7.05 -11.10 -11.08
C MET A 51 -5.90 -10.21 -10.57
N GLY A 52 -5.93 -9.82 -9.29
CA GLY A 52 -4.88 -8.99 -8.70
C GLY A 52 -5.06 -7.48 -8.89
N ASP A 53 -6.10 -7.02 -9.59
CA ASP A 53 -6.46 -5.60 -9.65
C ASP A 53 -7.22 -5.18 -8.39
N GLY A 54 -6.96 -3.96 -7.92
CA GLY A 54 -7.64 -3.36 -6.78
C GLY A 54 -6.86 -2.24 -6.11
N THR A 55 -7.37 -1.90 -4.93
CA THR A 55 -6.84 -0.93 -4.00
C THR A 55 -6.65 -1.59 -2.65
N ARG A 56 -5.45 -1.47 -2.10
CA ARG A 56 -5.14 -1.81 -0.72
C ARG A 56 -4.72 -0.56 0.02
N PHE A 57 -5.37 -0.29 1.15
CA PHE A 57 -5.08 0.84 2.00
C PHE A 57 -4.93 0.39 3.45
N ILE A 58 -3.78 0.66 4.05
CA ILE A 58 -3.45 0.23 5.41
C ILE A 58 -2.96 1.44 6.19
N THR A 59 -3.44 1.57 7.42
CA THR A 59 -3.07 2.68 8.31
C THR A 59 -2.42 2.16 9.57
N PHE A 60 -1.28 2.74 9.94
CA PHE A 60 -0.57 2.48 11.19
C PHE A 60 -0.40 3.76 12.00
N GLU A 61 -0.74 3.72 13.28
CA GLU A 61 -0.34 4.73 14.26
C GLU A 61 0.91 4.30 15.01
N PHE A 62 1.75 5.26 15.42
CA PHE A 62 3.01 4.98 16.09
C PHE A 62 3.10 5.65 17.47
N ASP A 63 3.50 4.86 18.45
CA ASP A 63 3.78 5.34 19.82
C ASP A 63 5.24 5.82 20.00
N SER A 64 5.99 5.98 18.90
CA SER A 64 7.40 6.37 18.93
C SER A 64 7.84 7.08 17.66
N ASN A 65 8.89 7.88 17.77
CA ASN A 65 9.47 8.60 16.63
C ASN A 65 10.46 7.77 15.80
N ASP A 66 10.66 6.48 16.11
CA ASP A 66 11.68 5.64 15.46
C ASP A 66 11.43 5.50 13.95
N THR A 67 10.16 5.32 13.55
CA THR A 67 9.76 5.27 12.13
C THR A 67 9.96 6.63 11.46
N LEU A 68 9.55 7.73 12.11
CA LEU A 68 9.73 9.08 11.59
C LEU A 68 11.21 9.44 11.41
N ASN A 69 12.09 9.01 12.32
CA ASN A 69 13.52 9.24 12.21
C ASN A 69 14.12 8.51 11.01
N GLN A 70 13.68 7.27 10.73
CA GLN A 70 14.06 6.53 9.51
C GLN A 70 13.60 7.28 8.26
N ILE A 71 12.34 7.71 8.21
CA ILE A 71 11.76 8.49 7.11
C ILE A 71 12.57 9.76 6.83
N LYS A 72 12.93 10.52 7.87
CA LYS A 72 13.74 11.74 7.73
C LYS A 72 15.15 11.49 7.19
N SER A 73 15.69 10.30 7.41
CA SER A 73 17.03 9.90 6.96
C SER A 73 17.05 9.28 5.56
N ASP A 74 15.89 8.94 5.01
CA ASP A 74 15.76 8.32 3.70
C ASP A 74 15.39 9.36 2.64
N SER A 75 16.27 9.54 1.64
CA SER A 75 16.09 10.50 0.56
C SER A 75 14.92 10.19 -0.39
N ASN A 76 14.37 8.97 -0.36
CA ASN A 76 13.19 8.62 -1.15
C ASN A 76 11.90 9.26 -0.60
N TRP A 77 11.90 9.62 0.68
CA TRP A 77 10.80 10.34 1.32
C TRP A 77 10.94 11.84 1.09
N LYS A 78 9.94 12.42 0.44
CA LYS A 78 9.85 13.85 0.20
C LYS A 78 9.07 14.51 1.33
N LYS A 79 9.54 15.66 1.80
CA LYS A 79 8.79 16.49 2.75
C LYS A 79 7.63 17.19 2.03
N PHE A 80 6.52 17.39 2.73
CA PHE A 80 5.42 18.23 2.23
C PHE A 80 5.89 19.64 1.85
N PRO A 81 5.23 20.30 0.87
CA PRO A 81 3.97 19.92 0.23
C PRO A 81 4.10 18.79 -0.81
N LEU A 82 2.98 18.11 -1.08
CA LEU A 82 2.89 17.13 -2.17
C LEU A 82 3.25 17.79 -3.50
N ASP A 83 4.03 17.10 -4.33
CA ASP A 83 4.20 17.48 -5.73
C ASP A 83 2.89 17.30 -6.50
N LYS A 84 2.80 17.93 -7.69
CA LYS A 84 1.57 17.94 -8.49
C LYS A 84 1.07 16.52 -8.77
N THR A 85 1.96 15.61 -9.15
CA THR A 85 1.60 14.24 -9.49
C THR A 85 1.03 13.50 -8.29
N THR A 86 1.71 13.56 -7.16
CA THR A 86 1.27 12.87 -5.94
C THR A 86 -0.04 13.46 -5.42
N LYS A 87 -0.19 14.79 -5.46
CA LYS A 87 -1.45 15.45 -5.09
C LYS A 87 -2.62 14.98 -5.96
N THR A 88 -2.43 14.90 -7.27
CA THR A 88 -3.46 14.41 -8.20
C THR A 88 -3.80 12.94 -7.94
N LEU A 89 -2.82 12.07 -7.68
CA LEU A 89 -3.10 10.67 -7.33
C LEU A 89 -3.90 10.56 -6.02
N MET A 90 -3.53 11.34 -5.02
CA MET A 90 -4.05 11.26 -3.66
C MET A 90 -5.44 11.90 -3.51
N TYR A 91 -5.66 13.06 -4.12
CA TYR A 91 -6.87 13.86 -3.93
C TYR A 91 -7.60 14.22 -5.23
N GLY A 92 -7.02 13.92 -6.39
CA GLY A 92 -7.53 14.38 -7.67
C GLY A 92 -7.22 15.87 -7.95
N ASP A 93 -7.91 16.41 -8.95
CA ASP A 93 -7.93 17.81 -9.32
C ASP A 93 -9.30 18.21 -9.91
N GLU A 94 -9.40 19.36 -10.59
CA GLU A 94 -10.66 19.82 -11.19
C GLU A 94 -11.26 18.86 -12.23
N LYS A 95 -10.45 17.95 -12.80
CA LYS A 95 -10.84 17.06 -13.90
C LYS A 95 -10.83 15.59 -13.51
N THR A 96 -10.20 15.24 -12.40
CA THR A 96 -9.96 13.87 -11.98
C THR A 96 -10.28 13.69 -10.50
N SER A 97 -10.97 12.63 -10.15
CA SER A 97 -11.13 12.22 -8.75
C SER A 97 -9.82 11.64 -8.20
N SER A 98 -9.77 11.40 -6.89
CA SER A 98 -8.69 10.61 -6.29
C SER A 98 -8.57 9.25 -6.98
N TYR A 99 -7.34 8.76 -7.12
CA TYR A 99 -7.06 7.42 -7.63
C TYR A 99 -7.01 6.38 -6.51
N VAL A 100 -7.00 6.82 -5.25
CA VAL A 100 -6.97 5.95 -4.07
C VAL A 100 -8.32 6.04 -3.38
N THR A 101 -9.26 5.22 -3.85
CA THR A 101 -10.66 5.25 -3.42
C THR A 101 -11.14 3.89 -2.95
N ASP A 102 -12.23 3.88 -2.18
CA ASP A 102 -12.99 2.66 -1.92
C ASP A 102 -13.88 2.28 -3.12
N HIS A 103 -14.59 1.15 -3.01
CA HIS A 103 -15.52 0.64 -4.02
C HIS A 103 -16.68 1.59 -4.35
N ASN A 104 -16.92 2.63 -3.55
CA ASN A 104 -17.93 3.67 -3.80
C ASN A 104 -17.29 4.95 -4.37
N SER A 105 -16.06 4.88 -4.87
CA SER A 105 -15.28 6.01 -5.38
C SER A 105 -15.02 7.11 -4.35
N ARG A 106 -15.03 6.80 -3.05
CA ARG A 106 -14.71 7.76 -1.99
C ARG A 106 -13.23 7.72 -1.69
N SER A 107 -12.59 8.88 -1.62
CA SER A 107 -11.16 9.00 -1.26
C SER A 107 -10.87 8.35 0.09
N LEU A 108 -9.84 7.50 0.13
CA LEU A 108 -9.40 6.83 1.37
C LEU A 108 -8.46 7.70 2.20
N PHE A 109 -7.69 8.58 1.57
CA PHE A 109 -6.81 9.49 2.30
C PHE A 109 -7.62 10.57 3.02
N PRO A 110 -7.33 10.84 4.31
CA PRO A 110 -7.83 12.03 4.99
C PRO A 110 -7.10 13.29 4.48
N GLU A 111 -7.53 14.47 4.93
CA GLU A 111 -6.78 15.70 4.69
C GLU A 111 -5.49 15.72 5.52
N ILE A 112 -4.34 15.80 4.84
CA ILE A 112 -3.01 15.83 5.46
C ILE A 112 -2.29 17.08 4.98
N SER A 113 -1.82 17.89 5.93
CA SER A 113 -1.20 19.19 5.65
C SER A 113 0.32 19.20 5.83
N GLU A 114 0.86 18.26 6.60
CA GLU A 114 2.28 18.19 6.94
C GLU A 114 2.77 16.76 7.07
N GLY A 115 4.06 16.56 6.84
CA GLY A 115 4.70 15.27 6.98
C GLY A 115 5.64 14.93 5.83
N TYR A 116 5.65 13.65 5.46
CA TYR A 116 6.51 13.11 4.41
C TYR A 116 5.71 12.14 3.54
N TYR A 117 6.09 12.02 2.28
CA TYR A 117 5.47 11.10 1.35
C TYR A 117 6.50 10.41 0.45
N MET A 118 6.14 9.23 -0.03
CA MET A 118 6.89 8.47 -1.01
C MET A 118 5.93 7.91 -2.05
N LEU A 119 6.26 8.12 -3.33
CA LEU A 119 5.55 7.58 -4.47
C LEU A 119 6.48 6.60 -5.21
N ILE A 120 6.08 5.34 -5.30
CA ILE A 120 6.79 4.29 -6.04
C ILE A 120 5.95 3.94 -7.25
N ASP A 121 6.43 4.27 -8.45
CA ASP A 121 5.84 3.81 -9.70
C ASP A 121 6.30 2.37 -9.97
N ARG A 122 5.39 1.40 -9.80
CA ARG A 122 5.65 -0.04 -9.96
C ARG A 122 5.36 -0.56 -11.37
N GLN A 123 4.88 0.30 -12.29
CA GLN A 123 4.68 -0.12 -13.68
C GLN A 123 6.00 -0.51 -14.35
N GLU A 124 5.94 -1.52 -15.23
CA GLU A 124 7.08 -1.89 -16.07
C GLU A 124 7.37 -0.82 -17.13
N ASP A 125 6.33 -0.39 -17.85
CA ASP A 125 6.44 0.68 -18.84
C ASP A 125 6.31 2.06 -18.19
N LYS A 126 7.44 2.76 -18.12
CA LYS A 126 7.54 4.14 -17.59
C LYS A 126 7.75 5.19 -18.68
N SER A 127 7.53 4.85 -19.95
CA SER A 127 7.70 5.76 -21.10
C SER A 127 6.78 6.99 -21.04
N GLN A 128 5.64 6.85 -20.38
CA GLN A 128 4.66 7.92 -20.19
C GLN A 128 4.62 8.40 -18.75
N ASN A 129 4.19 9.65 -18.54
CA ASN A 129 3.86 10.15 -17.20
C ASN A 129 2.72 9.30 -16.60
N ILE A 130 2.84 8.95 -15.33
CA ILE A 130 1.86 8.10 -14.61
C ILE A 130 0.42 8.58 -14.82
N LEU A 131 0.15 9.88 -14.75
CA LEU A 131 -1.20 10.45 -14.91
C LEU A 131 -1.78 10.37 -16.32
N LYS A 132 -1.00 9.90 -17.30
CA LYS A 132 -1.43 9.76 -18.71
C LYS A 132 -1.62 8.30 -19.13
N ARG A 133 -1.33 7.34 -18.26
CA ARG A 133 -1.41 5.90 -18.58
C ARG A 133 -2.83 5.40 -18.44
N SER A 134 -3.16 4.35 -19.18
CA SER A 134 -4.45 3.65 -19.08
C SER A 134 -4.55 2.69 -17.90
N SER A 135 -3.40 2.27 -17.36
CA SER A 135 -3.28 1.40 -16.17
C SER A 135 -2.17 1.93 -15.27
N LEU A 136 -2.32 1.67 -13.98
CA LEU A 136 -1.59 2.28 -12.88
C LEU A 136 -1.25 1.21 -11.85
N ASN A 137 0.04 0.95 -11.68
CA ASN A 137 0.57 0.12 -10.61
C ASN A 137 1.52 1.00 -9.80
N PHE A 138 1.09 1.46 -8.61
CA PHE A 138 1.91 2.33 -7.78
C PHE A 138 1.66 2.16 -6.28
N THR A 139 2.71 2.44 -5.49
CA THR A 139 2.65 2.56 -4.02
C THR A 139 2.67 4.04 -3.69
N LEU A 140 1.73 4.50 -2.86
CA LEU A 140 1.78 5.81 -2.26
C LEU A 140 1.75 5.68 -0.74
N ALA A 141 2.80 6.15 -0.09
CA ALA A 141 2.87 6.17 1.37
C ALA A 141 2.99 7.62 1.86
N VAL A 142 2.27 7.94 2.93
CA VAL A 142 2.23 9.27 3.55
C VAL A 142 2.34 9.12 5.05
N TYR A 143 3.35 9.72 5.64
CA TYR A 143 3.48 9.83 7.09
C TYR A 143 3.03 11.22 7.54
N ASP A 144 1.90 11.29 8.22
CA ASP A 144 1.38 12.52 8.83
C ASP A 144 2.08 12.75 10.18
N THR A 145 2.88 13.80 10.26
CA THR A 145 3.62 14.16 11.49
C THR A 145 2.74 14.76 12.57
N LYS A 146 1.51 15.20 12.26
CA LYS A 146 0.57 15.74 13.23
C LYS A 146 -0.06 14.64 14.08
N THR A 147 -0.39 13.53 13.45
CA THR A 147 -1.07 12.39 14.09
C THR A 147 -0.15 11.21 14.37
N ASN A 148 1.10 11.24 13.90
CA ASN A 148 2.03 10.10 13.92
C ASN A 148 1.42 8.87 13.25
N THR A 149 0.89 9.07 12.04
CA THR A 149 0.18 8.05 11.28
C THR A 149 0.83 7.82 9.93
N LEU A 150 1.10 6.57 9.59
CA LEU A 150 1.47 6.15 8.24
C LEU A 150 0.23 5.63 7.53
N PHE A 151 -0.09 6.27 6.41
CA PHE A 151 -1.05 5.80 5.42
C PHE A 151 -0.29 5.15 4.28
N PHE A 152 -0.62 3.91 3.96
CA PHE A 152 -0.05 3.15 2.87
C PHE A 152 -1.16 2.80 1.89
N ALA A 153 -0.96 3.14 0.61
CA ALA A 153 -1.83 2.79 -0.48
C ALA A 153 -1.06 2.01 -1.55
N GLU A 154 -1.65 0.92 -2.01
CA GLU A 154 -1.24 0.18 -3.20
C GLU A 154 -2.40 0.15 -4.17
N ILE A 155 -2.14 0.58 -5.41
CA ILE A 155 -3.08 0.53 -6.52
C ILE A 155 -2.51 -0.38 -7.58
N ASP A 156 -3.31 -1.35 -8.04
CA ASP A 156 -3.00 -2.26 -9.14
C ASP A 156 -4.20 -2.28 -10.11
N THR A 157 -3.97 -1.99 -11.40
CA THR A 157 -5.04 -1.84 -12.43
C THR A 157 -4.57 -2.26 -13.82
#